data_AF-X0RSK7-F1
#
_entry.id   AF-X0RSK7-F1
#
_cell.length_a   1.000
_cell.length_b   1.000
_cell.length_c   1.000
_cell.angle_alpha   90.00
_cell.angle_beta   90.00
_cell.angle_gamma   90.00
#
_symmetry.space_group_name_H-M   'P 1'
#
loop_
_entity.id
_entity.type
_entity.pdbx_description
1 polymer ?
#
loop_
_entity_poly.entity_id
_entity_poly.type
_entity_poly.pdbx_seq_one_letter_code
_entity_poly.pdbx_strand_id
1 'polypeptide(L)'
;PFECISCGKPFGTKAAIDHVVKALEGKHSMFQKPEQANLIRMCEDCRVEALSNMGDDPFAAGYRPRVRRTEDYLAAEEKALETGKSVDDFLD
;
A
#
# COMPACT_ATOMS: atom_id res chain seq x y z
N PRO A 1 -17.62 -22.50 12.56
CA PRO A 1 -17.16 -21.15 12.14
C PRO A 1 -15.90 -21.32 11.27
N PHE A 2 -15.57 -20.34 10.43
CA PHE A 2 -14.26 -20.32 9.76
C PHE A 2 -13.30 -19.47 10.59
N GLU A 3 -12.02 -19.84 10.68
CA GLU A 3 -11.02 -19.12 11.46
C GLU A 3 -10.13 -18.31 10.51
N CYS A 4 -9.92 -17.03 10.83
CA CYS A 4 -9.03 -16.16 10.06
C CYS A 4 -7.62 -16.75 9.98
N ILE A 5 -7.10 -16.89 8.76
CA ILE A 5 -5.76 -17.46 8.53
C ILE A 5 -4.63 -16.58 9.09
N SER A 6 -4.90 -15.32 9.42
CA SER A 6 -3.93 -14.36 9.95
C SER A 6 -3.93 -14.29 11.47
N CYS A 7 -5.11 -14.15 12.08
CA CYS A 7 -5.25 -13.89 13.52
C CYS A 7 -6.01 -14.97 14.29
N GLY A 8 -6.56 -15.99 13.61
CA GLY A 8 -7.33 -17.07 14.22
C GLY A 8 -8.74 -16.68 14.70
N LYS A 9 -9.16 -15.41 14.59
CA LYS A 9 -10.50 -14.96 14.97
C LYS A 9 -11.57 -15.73 14.17
N PRO A 10 -12.58 -16.33 14.83
CA PRO A 10 -13.67 -16.98 14.12
C PRO A 10 -14.54 -15.93 13.44
N PHE A 11 -14.74 -16.05 12.13
CA PHE A 11 -15.58 -15.17 11.34
C PHE A 11 -16.35 -15.97 10.28
N GLY A 12 -17.64 -15.68 10.12
CA GLY A 12 -18.50 -16.37 9.17
C GLY A 12 -18.65 -17.89 9.38
N THR A 13 -19.40 -18.51 8.48
CA THR A 13 -19.55 -19.98 8.43
C THR A 13 -18.60 -20.56 7.40
N LYS A 14 -18.03 -21.74 7.71
CA LYS A 14 -17.10 -22.44 6.82
C LYS A 14 -17.68 -22.66 5.42
N ALA A 15 -18.94 -23.09 5.34
CA ALA A 15 -19.64 -23.29 4.07
C ALA A 15 -19.75 -22.03 3.21
N ALA A 16 -20.02 -20.86 3.82
CA ALA A 16 -20.10 -19.61 3.08
C ALA A 16 -18.75 -19.19 2.52
N ILE A 17 -17.68 -19.28 3.33
CA ILE A 17 -16.32 -18.93 2.90
C ILE A 17 -15.87 -19.86 1.78
N ASP A 18 -16.02 -21.17 1.95
CA ASP A 18 -15.64 -22.16 0.93
C ASP A 18 -16.39 -21.94 -0.39
N HIS A 19 -17.67 -21.57 -0.32
CA HIS A 19 -18.47 -21.25 -1.50
C HIS A 19 -17.96 -20.00 -2.23
N VAL A 20 -17.65 -18.93 -1.50
CA VAL A 20 -17.12 -17.68 -2.09
C VAL A 20 -15.73 -17.90 -2.69
N VAL A 21 -14.86 -18.62 -1.98
CA VAL A 21 -13.53 -19.00 -2.48
C VAL A 21 -13.66 -19.74 -3.81
N LYS A 22 -14.50 -20.78 -3.88
CA LYS A 22 -14.75 -21.55 -5.11
C LYS A 22 -15.34 -20.71 -6.24
N ALA A 23 -16.11 -19.68 -5.92
CA ALA A 23 -16.73 -18.80 -6.90
C ALA A 23 -15.74 -17.79 -7.50
N LEU A 24 -14.72 -17.36 -6.75
CA LEU A 24 -13.87 -16.21 -7.12
C LEU A 24 -12.42 -16.56 -7.41
N GLU A 25 -11.83 -17.54 -6.71
CA GLU A 25 -10.43 -17.95 -6.86
C GLU A 25 -10.14 -18.39 -8.30
N GLY A 26 -9.19 -17.71 -8.94
CA GLY A 26 -8.80 -17.93 -10.35
C GLY A 26 -9.84 -17.48 -11.39
N LYS A 27 -11.02 -17.01 -10.98
CA LYS A 27 -12.11 -16.60 -11.90
C LYS A 27 -12.25 -15.09 -12.01
N HIS A 28 -12.11 -14.38 -10.89
CA HIS A 28 -12.23 -12.92 -10.86
C HIS A 28 -10.85 -12.27 -11.01
N SER A 29 -10.77 -11.10 -11.68
CA SER A 29 -9.51 -10.37 -11.90
C SER A 29 -8.75 -10.06 -10.61
N MET A 30 -9.47 -9.72 -9.54
CA MET A 30 -8.91 -9.45 -8.21
C MET A 30 -8.33 -10.67 -7.48
N PHE A 31 -8.69 -11.89 -7.88
CA PHE A 31 -8.34 -13.14 -7.15
C PHE A 31 -7.62 -14.14 -8.05
N GLN A 32 -6.83 -13.64 -9.00
CA GLN A 32 -6.06 -14.47 -9.93
C GLN A 32 -4.88 -15.16 -9.23
N LYS A 33 -4.22 -14.47 -8.29
CA LYS A 33 -3.10 -15.03 -7.54
C LYS A 33 -3.60 -15.75 -6.27
N PRO A 34 -2.94 -16.85 -5.86
CA PRO A 34 -3.32 -17.56 -4.63
C PRO A 34 -3.22 -16.67 -3.39
N GLU A 35 -2.24 -15.76 -3.35
CA GLU A 35 -2.10 -14.79 -2.25
C GLU A 35 -3.28 -13.81 -2.17
N GLN A 36 -3.87 -13.42 -3.30
CA GLN A 36 -5.05 -12.57 -3.31
C GLN A 36 -6.30 -13.34 -2.88
N ALA A 37 -6.43 -14.61 -3.28
CA ALA A 37 -7.55 -15.46 -2.86
C ALA A 37 -7.59 -15.66 -1.33
N ASN A 38 -6.44 -15.57 -0.65
CA ASN A 38 -6.37 -15.62 0.81
C ASN A 38 -7.10 -14.48 1.51
N LEU A 39 -7.32 -13.33 0.85
CA LEU A 39 -8.09 -12.22 1.40
C LEU A 39 -9.54 -12.61 1.73
N ILE A 40 -10.11 -13.58 0.99
CA ILE A 40 -11.46 -14.11 1.24
C ILE A 40 -11.48 -14.94 2.53
N ARG A 41 -10.34 -15.49 2.92
CA ARG A 41 -10.13 -16.34 4.11
C ARG A 41 -9.64 -15.53 5.33
N MET A 42 -9.66 -14.18 5.26
CA MET A 42 -9.29 -13.28 6.36
C MET A 42 -10.52 -12.55 6.93
N CYS A 43 -10.51 -12.24 8.23
CA CYS A 43 -11.56 -11.46 8.87
C CYS A 43 -11.53 -9.99 8.42
N GLU A 44 -12.55 -9.21 8.81
CA GLU A 44 -12.72 -7.81 8.39
C GLU A 44 -11.48 -6.94 8.63
N ASP A 45 -10.86 -7.03 9.81
CA ASP A 45 -9.70 -6.22 10.19
C ASP A 45 -8.45 -6.61 9.38
N CYS A 46 -8.06 -7.89 9.45
CA CYS A 46 -6.85 -8.38 8.75
C CYS A 46 -6.95 -8.26 7.23
N ARG A 47 -8.15 -8.32 6.66
CA ARG A 47 -8.35 -8.13 5.22
C ARG A 47 -8.02 -6.70 4.79
N VAL A 48 -8.43 -5.69 5.57
CA VAL A 48 -8.14 -4.28 5.26
C VAL A 48 -6.64 -4.01 5.39
N GLU A 49 -6.01 -4.52 6.46
CA GLU A 49 -4.56 -4.40 6.65
C GLU A 49 -3.78 -5.06 5.49
N ALA A 50 -4.19 -6.25 5.06
CA ALA A 50 -3.56 -6.93 3.94
C ALA A 50 -3.72 -6.14 2.63
N LEU A 51 -4.92 -5.61 2.35
CA LEU A 51 -5.17 -4.79 1.15
C LEU A 51 -4.31 -3.52 1.13
N SER A 52 -4.17 -2.82 2.25
CA SER A 52 -3.34 -1.61 2.34
C SER A 52 -1.86 -1.91 2.12
N ASN A 53 -1.38 -3.08 2.58
CA ASN A 53 0.01 -3.49 2.43
C ASN A 53 0.34 -4.17 1.07
N MET A 54 -0.65 -4.46 0.22
CA MET A 54 -0.46 -5.14 -1.07
C MET A 54 0.11 -4.25 -2.19
N GLY A 55 0.42 -2.98 -1.91
CA GLY A 55 1.09 -2.06 -2.82
C GLY A 55 0.19 -1.36 -3.85
N ASP A 56 -1.02 -1.89 -4.09
CA ASP A 56 -2.06 -1.28 -4.94
C ASP A 56 -3.08 -0.45 -4.11
N ASP A 57 -2.64 0.14 -2.99
CA ASP A 57 -3.52 0.92 -2.12
C ASP A 57 -3.78 2.31 -2.73
N PRO A 58 -5.03 2.64 -3.13
CA PRO A 58 -5.36 3.95 -3.69
C PRO A 58 -5.23 5.08 -2.65
N PHE A 59 -5.14 4.75 -1.36
CA PHE A 59 -4.92 5.69 -0.26
C PHE A 59 -3.44 5.79 0.15
N ALA A 60 -2.55 5.01 -0.46
CA ALA A 60 -1.12 5.15 -0.22
C ALA A 60 -0.67 6.54 -0.68
N ALA A 61 -0.34 7.40 0.28
CA ALA A 61 0.39 8.62 -0.01
C ALA A 61 1.76 8.23 -0.59
N GLY A 62 2.20 8.94 -1.62
CA GLY A 62 3.54 8.80 -2.15
C GLY A 62 4.60 9.08 -1.09
N TYR A 63 5.88 8.89 -1.44
CA TYR A 63 6.98 9.20 -0.54
C TYR A 63 6.88 10.66 -0.06
N ARG A 64 6.84 10.85 1.26
CA ARG A 64 6.86 12.19 1.84
C ARG A 64 8.19 12.85 1.48
N PRO A 65 8.20 14.03 0.84
CA PRO A 65 9.44 14.72 0.50
C PRO A 65 10.36 14.85 1.72
N ARG A 66 11.66 14.70 1.48
CA ARG A 66 12.66 14.90 2.55
C ARG A 66 12.51 16.32 3.11
N VAL A 67 12.71 16.47 4.41
CA VAL A 67 12.76 17.81 5.03
C VAL A 67 13.97 18.56 4.47
N ARG A 68 13.76 19.77 3.97
CA ARG A 68 14.83 20.68 3.51
C ARG A 68 15.79 20.98 4.66
N ARG A 69 17.10 20.87 4.42
CA ARG A 69 18.18 21.08 5.40
C ARG A 69 19.04 22.28 5.02
N THR A 70 19.85 22.78 5.95
CA THR A 70 20.80 23.88 5.71
C THR A 70 21.75 23.61 4.54
N GLU A 71 22.19 22.36 4.38
CA GLU A 71 23.00 21.90 3.24
C GLU A 71 22.30 22.16 1.88
N ASP A 72 20.97 22.05 1.81
CA ASP A 72 20.22 22.28 0.57
C ASP A 72 20.25 23.76 0.18
N TYR A 73 20.17 24.66 1.16
CA TYR A 73 20.22 26.11 0.93
C TYR A 73 21.63 26.56 0.48
N LEU A 74 22.68 26.06 1.15
CA LEU A 74 24.06 26.38 0.77
C LEU A 74 24.38 25.88 -0.65
N ALA A 75 23.94 24.66 -0.99
CA ALA A 75 24.11 24.10 -2.33
C ALA A 75 23.30 24.87 -3.40
N ALA A 76 22.12 25.39 -3.04
CA ALA A 76 21.32 26.22 -3.93
C ALA A 76 21.97 27.60 -4.18
N GLU A 77 22.56 28.20 -3.15
CA GLU A 77 23.31 29.46 -3.27
C GLU A 77 24.55 29.32 -4.18
N GLU A 78 25.34 28.26 -4.03
CA GLU A 78 26.48 27.99 -4.91
C GLU A 78 26.04 27.86 -6.37
N LYS A 79 24.99 27.07 -6.64
CA LYS A 79 24.46 26.91 -8.01
C LYS A 79 23.91 28.21 -8.58
N ALA A 80 23.26 29.04 -7.77
CA ALA A 80 22.77 30.35 -8.20
C ALA A 80 23.92 31.28 -8.61
N LEU A 81 25.03 31.28 -7.86
CA LEU A 81 26.23 32.04 -8.20
C LEU A 81 26.87 31.57 -9.51
N GLU A 82 26.93 30.26 -9.74
CA GLU A 82 27.51 29.68 -10.97
C GLU A 82 26.67 29.94 -12.22
N THR A 83 25.35 29.86 -12.08
CA THR A 83 24.41 29.92 -13.23
C THR A 83 23.79 31.30 -13.46
N GLY A 84 23.93 32.22 -12.51
CA GLY A 84 23.30 33.54 -12.52
C GLY A 84 21.77 33.52 -12.35
N LYS A 85 21.21 32.37 -11.92
CA LYS A 85 19.77 32.20 -11.67
C LYS A 85 19.43 32.51 -10.20
N SER A 86 18.13 32.51 -9.88
CA SER A 86 17.69 32.71 -8.50
C SER A 86 17.95 31.48 -7.65
N VAL A 87 18.12 31.66 -6.33
CA VAL A 87 18.33 30.57 -5.38
C VAL A 87 17.08 29.66 -5.30
N ASP A 88 15.90 30.27 -5.38
CA ASP A 88 14.62 29.55 -5.31
C ASP A 88 14.44 28.55 -6.46
N ASP A 89 15.04 28.82 -7.64
CA ASP A 89 15.02 27.89 -8.78
C ASP A 89 15.74 26.55 -8.52
N PHE A 90 16.52 26.44 -7.43
CA PHE A 90 17.28 25.24 -7.08
C PHE A 90 16.78 24.54 -5.81
N LEU A 91 15.69 25.02 -5.20
CA LEU A 91 15.14 24.49 -3.94
C LEU A 91 13.96 23.52 -4.12
N ASP A 92 13.46 23.34 -5.34
CA ASP A 92 12.28 22.52 -5.66
C ASP A 92 12.58 21.07 -6.03
#